data_AF-A0A553RJE7-F1
#
_entry.id   AF-A0A553RJE7-F1
#
_cell.length_a   1.000
_cell.length_b   1.000
_cell.length_c   1.000
_cell.angle_alpha   90.00
_cell.angle_beta   90.00
_cell.angle_gamma   90.00
#
_symmetry.space_group_name_H-M   'P 1'
#
loop_
_entity.id
_entity.type
_entity.pdbx_description
1 polymer ?
#
loop_
_entity_poly.entity_id
_entity_poly.type
_entity_poly.pdbx_seq_one_letter_code
_entity_poly.pdbx_strand_id
1 'polypeptide(L)'
;RLSMLVILLNCVTLGMYDPCENIHCSSERCQILEAFDHFIFIFFAMEMLIKMIALGIFGSRSYLTDNWNRLDFFIVMAGVLEYSLDMQDVNLTAIRTVRVLRMRILVNLLLDTLPMLRNVLLLCFFVFFIFGIIGVQLWAGLLRNRCYPDDNLTLPTGVSLPSSYYMMDEYDDRPFVCSLPQDNGIMHCDDVPMRRLAGHQCLLTIEDLVQQQSSLNVTVLNSSAVEPDLCVNWNKYYTNCRTGEKNPFKGTVITLEGWVEIMYFVMNAHSFFSFVYFILLIIVGSYFMINLCLVVIATQFSETKKREYKLIQMQRAEQVSSSMPGSLTEPGSIFEELFHAISHILSMAKCHMVVLFHSLSRNIRKASDRTEKTSFQLQ
;
A
#
# COMPACT_ATOMS: atom_id res chain seq x y z
N ARG A 1 1.65 -23.85 -18.66
CA ARG A 1 0.58 -23.15 -19.43
C ARG A 1 -0.69 -23.01 -18.60
N LEU A 2 -1.22 -24.09 -18.01
CA LEU A 2 -2.40 -24.02 -17.12
C LEU A 2 -2.21 -23.09 -15.91
N SER A 3 -1.09 -23.20 -15.19
CA SER A 3 -0.78 -22.32 -14.04
C SER A 3 -0.76 -20.83 -14.42
N MET A 4 -0.25 -20.46 -15.60
CA MET A 4 -0.28 -19.08 -16.09
C MET A 4 -1.69 -18.56 -16.35
N LEU A 5 -2.60 -19.41 -16.84
CA LEU A 5 -4.01 -19.04 -17.04
C LEU A 5 -4.73 -18.84 -15.70
N VAL A 6 -4.41 -19.66 -14.69
CA VAL A 6 -4.96 -19.52 -13.33
C VAL A 6 -4.44 -18.25 -12.65
N ILE A 7 -3.18 -17.87 -12.87
CA ILE A 7 -2.65 -16.58 -12.39
C ILE A 7 -3.39 -15.41 -13.03
N LEU A 8 -3.63 -15.45 -14.35
CA LEU A 8 -4.40 -14.41 -15.04
C LEU A 8 -5.83 -14.31 -14.52
N LEU A 9 -6.49 -15.46 -14.32
CA LEU A 9 -7.82 -15.51 -13.71
C LEU A 9 -7.81 -14.87 -12.31
N ASN A 10 -6.79 -15.14 -11.50
CA ASN A 10 -6.63 -14.52 -10.19
C ASN A 10 -6.42 -13.00 -10.24
N CYS A 11 -5.68 -12.50 -11.22
CA CYS A 11 -5.55 -11.06 -11.41
C CYS A 11 -6.88 -10.40 -11.80
N VAL A 12 -7.69 -11.08 -12.63
CA VAL A 12 -9.02 -10.60 -13.01
C VAL A 12 -9.98 -10.63 -11.81
N THR A 13 -9.99 -11.69 -11.01
CA THR A 13 -10.85 -11.76 -9.81
C THR A 13 -10.49 -10.67 -8.80
N LEU A 14 -9.20 -10.40 -8.59
CA LEU A 14 -8.74 -9.30 -7.74
C LEU A 14 -9.13 -7.92 -8.30
N GLY A 15 -9.07 -7.73 -9.62
CA GLY A 15 -9.44 -6.47 -10.27
C GLY A 15 -10.94 -6.20 -10.28
N MET A 16 -11.76 -7.26 -10.21
CA MET A 16 -13.22 -7.16 -10.11
C MET A 16 -13.72 -6.99 -8.67
N TYR A 17 -12.83 -7.04 -7.68
CA TYR A 17 -13.18 -6.87 -6.28
C TYR A 17 -13.57 -5.41 -5.98
N ASP A 18 -14.81 -5.19 -5.55
CA ASP A 18 -15.29 -3.88 -5.10
C ASP A 18 -15.18 -3.75 -3.57
N PRO A 19 -14.31 -2.88 -3.03
CA PRO A 19 -14.14 -2.74 -1.58
C PRO A 19 -15.35 -2.12 -0.86
N CYS A 20 -16.23 -1.40 -1.55
CA CYS A 20 -17.34 -0.67 -0.94
C CYS A 20 -18.59 -1.54 -0.73
N GLU A 21 -18.86 -2.49 -1.63
CA GLU A 21 -20.04 -3.37 -1.57
C GLU A 21 -19.77 -4.68 -0.82
N ASN A 22 -18.51 -5.13 -0.76
CA ASN A 22 -18.16 -6.48 -0.29
C ASN A 22 -17.75 -6.57 1.19
N ILE A 23 -17.96 -5.52 2.00
CA ILE A 23 -17.66 -5.55 3.46
C ILE A 23 -18.54 -6.56 4.20
N HIS A 24 -19.82 -6.63 3.83
CA HIS A 24 -20.73 -7.68 4.24
C HIS A 24 -21.08 -8.46 2.98
N CYS A 25 -20.43 -9.60 2.75
CA CYS A 25 -20.50 -10.39 1.51
C CYS A 25 -21.90 -11.01 1.26
N SER A 26 -22.91 -10.18 1.04
CA SER A 26 -24.31 -10.56 0.86
C SER A 26 -24.73 -10.64 -0.61
N SER A 27 -23.94 -10.07 -1.53
CA SER A 27 -24.20 -10.05 -2.97
C SER A 27 -23.75 -11.37 -3.62
N GLU A 28 -24.53 -11.89 -4.58
CA GLU A 28 -24.19 -13.12 -5.33
C GLU A 28 -22.82 -13.00 -6.04
N ARG A 29 -22.44 -11.79 -6.45
CA ARG A 29 -21.13 -11.52 -7.06
C ARG A 29 -19.98 -11.77 -6.09
N CYS A 30 -20.16 -11.38 -4.83
CA CYS A 30 -19.16 -11.56 -3.78
C CYS A 30 -18.92 -13.05 -3.50
N GLN A 31 -19.99 -13.85 -3.39
CA GLN A 31 -19.92 -15.30 -3.19
C GLN A 31 -19.23 -16.02 -4.35
N ILE A 32 -19.51 -15.60 -5.58
CA ILE A 32 -18.84 -16.17 -6.77
C ILE A 32 -17.35 -15.82 -6.77
N LEU A 33 -16.98 -14.56 -6.48
CA LEU A 33 -15.57 -14.15 -6.40
C LEU A 33 -14.83 -14.91 -5.30
N GLU A 34 -15.43 -15.10 -4.13
CA GLU A 34 -14.87 -15.86 -3.02
C GLU A 34 -14.69 -17.35 -3.38
N ALA A 35 -15.66 -17.95 -4.08
CA ALA A 35 -15.54 -19.31 -4.58
C ALA A 35 -14.38 -19.45 -5.58
N PHE A 36 -14.19 -18.48 -6.48
CA PHE A 36 -13.04 -18.46 -7.38
C PHE A 36 -11.72 -18.31 -6.63
N ASP A 37 -11.65 -17.44 -5.63
CA ASP A 37 -10.44 -17.24 -4.82
C ASP A 37 -10.07 -18.50 -4.03
N HIS A 38 -11.05 -19.22 -3.47
CA HIS A 38 -10.84 -20.53 -2.84
C HIS A 38 -10.36 -21.58 -3.85
N PHE A 39 -10.98 -21.66 -5.03
CA PHE A 39 -10.55 -22.57 -6.10
C PHE A 39 -9.09 -22.32 -6.50
N ILE A 40 -8.73 -21.06 -6.69
CA ILE A 40 -7.37 -20.63 -7.05
C ILE A 40 -6.39 -21.01 -5.94
N PHE A 41 -6.75 -20.76 -4.67
CA PHE A 41 -5.91 -21.14 -3.53
C PHE A 41 -5.62 -22.65 -3.50
N ILE A 42 -6.66 -23.48 -3.63
CA ILE A 42 -6.53 -24.95 -3.64
C ILE A 42 -5.66 -25.40 -4.82
N PHE A 43 -5.84 -24.81 -6.01
CA PHE A 43 -5.02 -25.14 -7.16
C PHE A 43 -3.52 -24.91 -6.91
N PHE A 44 -3.15 -23.78 -6.31
CA PHE A 44 -1.74 -23.49 -5.98
C PHE A 44 -1.20 -24.36 -4.84
N ALA A 45 -2.02 -24.67 -3.83
CA ALA A 45 -1.63 -25.61 -2.79
C ALA A 45 -1.34 -27.01 -3.38
N MET A 46 -2.17 -27.46 -4.31
CA MET A 46 -1.95 -28.73 -5.02
C MET A 46 -0.72 -28.68 -5.93
N GLU A 47 -0.50 -27.57 -6.66
CA GLU A 47 0.70 -27.38 -7.47
C GLU A 47 1.97 -27.46 -6.61
N MET A 48 1.98 -26.84 -5.42
CA MET A 48 3.05 -26.92 -4.44
C MET A 48 3.26 -28.36 -3.94
N LEU A 49 2.19 -29.05 -3.53
CA LEU A 49 2.27 -30.42 -3.02
C LEU A 49 2.85 -31.39 -4.06
N ILE A 50 2.41 -31.29 -5.32
CA ILE A 50 2.91 -32.11 -6.42
C ILE A 50 4.41 -31.87 -6.64
N LYS A 51 4.85 -30.60 -6.66
CA LYS A 51 6.27 -30.25 -6.80
C LYS A 51 7.11 -30.75 -5.61
N MET A 52 6.58 -30.66 -4.40
CA MET A 52 7.27 -31.12 -3.19
C MET A 52 7.46 -32.64 -3.18
N ILE A 53 6.46 -33.40 -3.66
CA ILE A 53 6.55 -34.86 -3.80
C ILE A 53 7.54 -35.25 -4.91
N ALA A 54 7.53 -34.54 -6.05
CA ALA A 54 8.36 -34.88 -7.20
C ALA A 54 9.86 -34.54 -7.00
N LEU A 55 10.17 -33.41 -6.35
CA LEU A 55 11.54 -32.89 -6.17
C LEU A 55 12.16 -33.25 -4.82
N GLY A 56 11.34 -33.70 -3.86
CA GLY A 56 11.76 -33.92 -2.47
C GLY A 56 12.01 -32.62 -1.70
N ILE A 57 11.99 -32.72 -0.36
CA ILE A 57 12.09 -31.57 0.55
C ILE A 57 13.55 -31.17 0.80
N PHE A 58 14.46 -32.14 0.91
CA PHE A 58 15.87 -31.91 1.24
C PHE A 58 16.82 -32.66 0.28
N GLY A 59 17.66 -31.92 -0.44
CA GLY A 59 18.55 -32.42 -1.49
C GLY A 59 19.02 -31.31 -2.45
N SER A 60 20.11 -31.55 -3.21
CA SER A 60 20.71 -30.53 -4.09
C SER A 60 19.82 -30.08 -5.27
N ARG A 61 18.77 -30.84 -5.61
CA ARG A 61 17.72 -30.47 -6.58
C ARG A 61 16.33 -30.41 -5.94
N SER A 62 16.25 -30.05 -4.67
CA SER A 62 15.00 -30.01 -3.92
C SER A 62 14.22 -28.72 -4.06
N TYR A 63 12.93 -28.78 -3.71
CA TYR A 63 11.97 -27.70 -3.89
C TYR A 63 12.41 -26.36 -3.26
N LEU A 64 13.03 -26.41 -2.07
CA LEU A 64 13.43 -25.21 -1.30
C LEU A 64 14.68 -24.50 -1.82
N THR A 65 15.42 -25.09 -2.76
CA THR A 65 16.64 -24.48 -3.32
C THR A 65 16.30 -23.38 -4.33
N ASP A 66 15.14 -23.45 -4.99
CA ASP A 66 14.67 -22.40 -5.91
C ASP A 66 13.95 -21.28 -5.15
N ASN A 67 14.46 -20.05 -5.28
CA ASN A 67 13.89 -18.86 -4.63
C ASN A 67 12.41 -18.64 -4.99
N TRP A 68 11.99 -19.00 -6.21
CA TRP A 68 10.61 -18.84 -6.65
C TRP A 68 9.66 -19.84 -6.02
N ASN A 69 10.12 -21.07 -5.80
CA ASN A 69 9.37 -22.08 -5.09
C ASN A 69 9.29 -21.75 -3.58
N ARG A 70 10.33 -21.15 -3.01
CA ARG A 70 10.31 -20.63 -1.63
C ARG A 70 9.26 -19.52 -1.44
N LEU A 71 9.10 -18.64 -2.43
CA LEU A 71 8.06 -17.62 -2.44
C LEU A 71 6.66 -18.23 -2.57
N ASP A 72 6.47 -19.22 -3.44
CA ASP A 72 5.18 -19.92 -3.61
C ASP A 72 4.76 -20.64 -2.31
N PHE A 73 5.70 -21.29 -1.63
CA PHE A 73 5.50 -21.88 -0.30
C PHE A 73 5.05 -20.86 0.74
N PHE A 74 5.72 -19.70 0.78
CA PHE A 74 5.35 -18.63 1.72
C PHE A 74 3.93 -18.12 1.47
N ILE A 75 3.54 -17.94 0.20
CA ILE A 75 2.19 -17.46 -0.15
C ILE A 75 1.13 -18.50 0.21
N VAL A 76 1.35 -19.78 -0.07
CA VAL A 76 0.40 -20.85 0.31
C VAL A 76 0.28 -20.95 1.83
N MET A 77 1.39 -20.92 2.57
CA MET A 77 1.38 -20.92 4.04
C MET A 77 0.66 -19.70 4.63
N ALA A 78 0.88 -18.50 4.07
CA ALA A 78 0.17 -17.29 4.49
C ALA A 78 -1.35 -17.40 4.25
N GLY A 79 -1.76 -18.02 3.13
CA GLY A 79 -3.18 -18.29 2.86
C GLY A 79 -3.79 -19.34 3.79
N VAL A 80 -3.04 -20.40 4.16
CA VAL A 80 -3.48 -21.35 5.20
C VAL A 80 -3.65 -20.65 6.55
N LEU A 81 -2.73 -19.75 6.89
CA LEU A 81 -2.80 -18.96 8.12
C LEU A 81 -4.03 -18.03 8.11
N GLU A 82 -4.30 -17.34 7.00
CA GLU A 82 -5.51 -16.51 6.82
C GLU A 82 -6.79 -17.34 7.05
N TYR A 83 -6.89 -18.51 6.41
CA TYR A 83 -8.03 -19.42 6.58
C TYR A 83 -8.20 -19.94 8.02
N SER A 84 -7.09 -20.10 8.74
CA SER A 84 -7.11 -20.56 10.14
C SER A 84 -7.49 -19.44 11.12
N LEU A 85 -7.13 -18.19 10.79
CA LEU A 85 -7.36 -17.00 11.62
C LEU A 85 -8.76 -16.40 11.43
N ASP A 86 -9.41 -16.69 10.31
CA ASP A 86 -10.82 -16.35 10.07
C ASP A 86 -11.76 -16.99 11.12
N MET A 87 -11.35 -18.12 11.71
CA MET A 87 -12.04 -18.75 12.85
C MET A 87 -11.95 -17.95 14.16
N GLN A 88 -11.14 -16.88 14.21
CA GLN A 88 -10.78 -16.15 15.43
C GLN A 88 -10.93 -14.63 15.29
N ASP A 89 -11.70 -14.16 14.29
CA ASP A 89 -12.06 -12.75 14.01
C ASP A 89 -10.89 -11.79 13.75
N VAL A 90 -9.71 -12.31 13.37
CA VAL A 90 -8.53 -11.51 13.00
C VAL A 90 -8.36 -11.45 11.49
N ASN A 91 -8.83 -10.35 10.89
CA ASN A 91 -8.82 -10.14 9.44
C ASN A 91 -7.47 -9.65 8.91
N LEU A 92 -6.73 -10.51 8.20
CA LEU A 92 -5.50 -10.16 7.49
C LEU A 92 -5.74 -10.03 5.97
N THR A 93 -6.66 -9.14 5.59
CA THR A 93 -7.06 -8.89 4.19
C THR A 93 -5.89 -8.49 3.28
N ALA A 94 -4.81 -7.94 3.85
CA ALA A 94 -3.60 -7.57 3.13
C ALA A 94 -2.85 -8.79 2.52
N ILE A 95 -3.05 -10.01 3.03
CA ILE A 95 -2.40 -11.22 2.50
C ILE A 95 -2.90 -11.54 1.07
N ARG A 96 -4.13 -11.12 0.72
CA ARG A 96 -4.69 -11.31 -0.62
C ARG A 96 -3.92 -10.57 -1.70
N THR A 97 -3.34 -9.40 -1.40
CA THR A 97 -2.56 -8.59 -2.37
C THR A 97 -1.17 -9.18 -2.65
N VAL A 98 -0.59 -9.91 -1.69
CA VAL A 98 0.71 -10.60 -1.83
C VAL A 98 0.68 -11.65 -2.95
N ARG A 99 -0.50 -12.21 -3.26
CA ARG A 99 -0.70 -13.20 -4.32
C ARG A 99 -0.35 -12.66 -5.72
N VAL A 100 -0.41 -11.33 -5.91
CA VAL A 100 -0.01 -10.64 -7.17
C VAL A 100 1.50 -10.78 -7.45
N LEU A 101 2.33 -10.94 -6.41
CA LEU A 101 3.79 -11.10 -6.55
C LEU A 101 4.22 -12.43 -7.20
N ARG A 102 3.28 -13.35 -7.48
CA ARG A 102 3.53 -14.57 -8.25
C ARG A 102 3.92 -14.30 -9.70
N MET A 103 3.73 -13.07 -10.20
CA MET A 103 4.14 -12.62 -11.51
C MET A 103 5.67 -12.52 -11.62
N ARG A 104 6.31 -13.67 -11.83
CA ARG A 104 7.78 -13.82 -11.86
C ARG A 104 8.45 -12.86 -12.82
N ILE A 105 7.86 -12.63 -13.99
CA ILE A 105 8.46 -11.78 -15.03
C ILE A 105 8.50 -10.31 -14.57
N LEU A 106 7.38 -9.79 -14.08
CA LEU A 106 7.29 -8.39 -13.63
C LEU A 106 8.20 -8.12 -12.43
N VAL A 107 8.20 -9.01 -11.44
CA VAL A 107 8.99 -8.84 -10.21
C VAL A 107 10.49 -9.00 -10.49
N ASN A 108 10.91 -9.97 -11.32
CA ASN A 108 12.31 -10.08 -11.74
C ASN A 108 12.76 -8.81 -12.46
N LEU A 109 11.98 -8.33 -13.44
CA LEU A 109 12.31 -7.10 -14.18
C LEU A 109 12.47 -5.90 -13.24
N LEU A 110 11.60 -5.75 -12.24
CA LEU A 110 11.73 -4.68 -11.23
C LEU A 110 12.96 -4.87 -10.36
N LEU A 111 13.14 -6.04 -9.75
CA LEU A 111 14.23 -6.32 -8.83
C LEU A 111 15.61 -6.28 -9.52
N ASP A 112 15.70 -6.64 -10.79
CA ASP A 112 16.94 -6.58 -11.58
C ASP A 112 17.35 -5.13 -11.88
N THR A 113 16.40 -4.20 -11.93
CA THR A 113 16.70 -2.76 -12.13
C THR A 113 17.05 -2.01 -10.84
N LEU A 114 16.58 -2.47 -9.67
CA LEU A 114 16.89 -1.86 -8.37
C LEU A 114 18.39 -1.74 -8.04
N PRO A 115 19.25 -2.77 -8.23
CA PRO A 115 20.67 -2.65 -7.90
C PRO A 115 21.38 -1.59 -8.74
N MET A 116 20.87 -1.30 -9.94
CA MET A 116 21.38 -0.25 -10.83
C MET A 116 21.14 1.15 -10.26
N LEU A 117 20.05 1.32 -9.50
CA LEU A 117 19.65 2.59 -8.87
C LEU A 117 20.13 2.75 -7.42
N ARG A 118 20.72 1.71 -6.82
CA ARG A 118 21.14 1.71 -5.40
C ARG A 118 22.01 2.92 -5.03
N ASN A 119 22.97 3.28 -5.89
CA ASN A 119 23.89 4.39 -5.60
C ASN A 119 23.16 5.74 -5.58
N VAL A 120 22.17 5.92 -6.48
CA VAL A 120 21.33 7.12 -6.54
C VAL A 120 20.43 7.21 -5.31
N LEU A 121 19.80 6.09 -4.94
CA LEU A 121 18.96 6.01 -3.74
C LEU A 121 19.73 6.30 -2.45
N LEU A 122 20.99 5.89 -2.37
CA LEU A 122 21.83 6.17 -1.20
C LEU A 122 22.16 7.67 -1.12
N LEU A 123 22.49 8.30 -2.24
CA LEU A 123 22.71 9.75 -2.31
C LEU A 123 21.42 10.52 -1.97
N CYS A 124 20.28 10.06 -2.50
CA CYS A 124 18.94 10.57 -2.21
C CYS A 124 18.64 10.59 -0.72
N PHE A 125 18.86 9.45 -0.08
CA PHE A 125 18.66 9.27 1.34
C PHE A 125 19.48 10.28 2.15
N PHE A 126 20.75 10.49 1.82
CA PHE A 126 21.58 11.47 2.53
C PHE A 126 21.08 12.91 2.38
N VAL A 127 20.69 13.31 1.17
CA VAL A 127 20.14 14.66 0.94
C VAL A 127 18.86 14.86 1.74
N PHE A 128 17.91 13.91 1.66
CA PHE A 128 16.67 13.99 2.44
C PHE A 128 16.89 13.93 3.93
N PHE A 129 17.89 13.17 4.39
CA PHE A 129 18.25 13.12 5.80
C PHE A 129 18.76 14.48 6.29
N ILE A 130 19.67 15.13 5.57
CA ILE A 130 20.21 16.44 5.95
C ILE A 130 19.10 17.50 5.99
N PHE A 131 18.34 17.64 4.89
CA PHE A 131 17.23 18.61 4.84
C PHE A 131 16.14 18.26 5.86
N GLY A 132 15.84 16.98 6.07
CA GLY A 132 14.87 16.52 7.05
C GLY A 132 15.24 16.90 8.48
N ILE A 133 16.51 16.73 8.88
CA ILE A 133 16.99 17.16 10.21
C ILE A 133 16.90 18.68 10.35
N ILE A 134 17.34 19.43 9.35
CA ILE A 134 17.24 20.90 9.35
C ILE A 134 15.78 21.35 9.49
N GLY A 135 14.87 20.75 8.71
CA GLY A 135 13.45 21.10 8.74
C GLY A 135 12.77 20.76 10.07
N VAL A 136 13.09 19.62 10.68
CA VAL A 136 12.59 19.26 12.02
C VAL A 136 13.12 20.22 13.08
N GLN A 137 14.40 20.59 13.01
CA GLN A 137 14.98 21.52 13.98
C GLN A 137 14.39 22.93 13.87
N LEU A 138 14.06 23.39 12.66
CA LEU A 138 13.50 24.72 12.45
C LEU A 138 12.01 24.81 12.79
N TRP A 139 11.21 23.78 12.49
CA TRP A 139 9.75 23.90 12.50
C TRP A 139 8.99 22.81 13.26
N ALA A 140 9.65 22.13 14.20
CA ALA A 140 8.99 21.16 15.06
C ALA A 140 7.75 21.77 15.75
N GLY A 141 6.57 21.23 15.43
CA GLY A 141 5.32 21.62 16.08
C GLY A 141 4.64 22.88 15.52
N LEU A 142 5.31 23.71 14.71
CA LEU A 142 4.76 24.99 14.25
C LEU A 142 3.47 24.85 13.42
N LEU A 143 3.38 23.82 12.58
CA LEU A 143 2.19 23.56 11.74
C LEU A 143 0.93 23.23 12.57
N ARG A 144 1.06 23.01 13.88
CA ARG A 144 -0.05 22.80 14.83
C ARG A 144 -0.58 24.10 15.44
N ASN A 145 0.05 25.24 15.18
CA ASN A 145 -0.34 26.53 15.77
C ASN A 145 -1.71 26.98 15.27
N ARG A 146 -2.65 27.25 16.17
CA ARG A 146 -4.02 27.70 15.87
C ARG A 146 -4.41 28.87 16.79
N CYS A 147 -5.37 29.66 16.35
CA CYS A 147 -5.95 30.73 17.16
C CYS A 147 -7.05 30.16 18.07
N TYR A 148 -6.82 30.27 19.37
CA TYR A 148 -7.76 29.91 20.42
C TYR A 148 -8.38 31.17 21.02
N PRO A 149 -9.59 31.07 21.61
CA PRO A 149 -10.11 32.16 22.40
C PRO A 149 -9.23 32.42 23.63
N ASP A 150 -9.29 33.64 24.14
CA ASP A 150 -8.65 33.99 25.40
C ASP A 150 -9.31 33.18 26.55
N ASP A 151 -8.49 32.70 27.48
CA ASP A 151 -8.96 31.89 28.61
C ASP A 151 -9.84 32.71 29.57
N ASN A 152 -9.70 34.04 29.54
CA ASN A 152 -10.51 34.98 30.34
C ASN A 152 -11.85 35.35 29.69
N LEU A 153 -12.21 34.77 28.54
CA LEU A 153 -13.47 35.09 27.86
C LEU A 153 -14.67 34.49 28.60
N THR A 154 -15.46 35.35 29.25
CA THR A 154 -16.71 34.96 29.92
C THR A 154 -17.88 35.05 28.95
N LEU A 155 -18.52 33.91 28.63
CA LEU A 155 -19.72 33.89 27.80
C LEU A 155 -21.00 33.88 28.66
N PRO A 156 -22.09 34.52 28.18
CA PRO A 156 -23.41 34.41 28.80
C PRO A 156 -23.90 32.96 28.90
N THR A 157 -24.71 32.67 29.92
CA THR A 157 -25.28 31.32 30.13
C THR A 157 -26.11 30.88 28.93
N GLY A 158 -25.77 29.72 28.35
CA GLY A 158 -26.44 29.15 27.17
C GLY A 158 -25.79 29.48 25.83
N VAL A 159 -24.68 30.24 25.83
CA VAL A 159 -23.92 30.58 24.62
C VAL A 159 -22.56 29.89 24.64
N SER A 160 -22.24 29.17 23.58
CA SER A 160 -20.95 28.50 23.40
C SER A 160 -20.31 28.90 22.07
N LEU A 161 -18.98 28.97 22.01
CA LEU A 161 -18.29 29.16 20.74
C LEU A 161 -18.58 27.97 19.80
N PRO A 162 -18.65 28.21 18.47
CA PRO A 162 -18.88 27.14 17.48
C PRO A 162 -17.79 26.07 17.49
N SER A 163 -16.55 26.45 17.78
CA SER A 163 -15.38 25.56 17.80
C SER A 163 -14.36 26.00 18.84
N SER A 164 -13.53 25.07 19.33
CA SER A 164 -12.49 25.34 20.32
C SER A 164 -11.33 26.19 19.79
N TYR A 165 -11.11 26.17 18.47
CA TYR A 165 -10.15 27.02 17.77
C TYR A 165 -10.75 27.49 16.45
N TYR A 166 -10.17 28.54 15.85
CA TYR A 166 -10.62 29.07 14.58
C TYR A 166 -10.44 28.06 13.43
N MET A 167 -11.53 27.77 12.72
CA MET A 167 -11.54 26.95 11.51
C MET A 167 -12.12 27.76 10.36
N MET A 168 -11.50 27.64 9.19
CA MET A 168 -12.07 28.15 7.93
C MET A 168 -13.32 27.32 7.56
N ASP A 169 -14.19 27.87 6.71
CA ASP A 169 -15.43 27.22 6.26
C ASP A 169 -15.20 25.77 5.79
N GLU A 170 -16.18 24.88 6.02
CA GLU A 170 -16.13 23.42 5.77
C GLU A 170 -15.71 22.99 4.35
N TYR A 171 -15.68 23.91 3.39
CA TYR A 171 -15.29 23.67 2.00
C TYR A 171 -13.81 23.90 1.69
N ASP A 172 -13.05 24.59 2.55
CA ASP A 172 -11.64 24.88 2.32
C ASP A 172 -10.79 24.02 3.28
N ASP A 173 -10.20 22.94 2.77
CA ASP A 173 -9.38 21.97 3.52
C ASP A 173 -8.08 22.58 4.10
N ARG A 174 -7.86 23.88 3.95
CA ARG A 174 -6.62 24.57 4.32
C ARG A 174 -6.74 25.20 5.71
N PRO A 175 -5.95 24.72 6.70
CA PRO A 175 -6.01 25.27 8.04
C PRO A 175 -5.38 26.66 8.11
N PHE A 176 -5.97 27.55 8.91
CA PHE A 176 -5.33 28.81 9.29
C PHE A 176 -4.23 28.54 10.33
N VAL A 177 -2.98 28.84 9.99
CA VAL A 177 -1.81 28.66 10.87
C VAL A 177 -1.29 30.02 11.28
N CYS A 178 -1.22 30.26 12.58
CA CYS A 178 -0.74 31.52 13.16
C CYS A 178 0.72 31.44 13.61
N SER A 179 1.38 32.60 13.64
CA SER A 179 2.70 32.80 14.23
C SER A 179 2.61 32.93 15.74
N LEU A 180 3.50 32.24 16.46
CA LEU A 180 3.70 32.48 17.89
C LEU A 180 4.30 33.87 18.10
N PRO A 181 4.15 34.49 19.28
CA PRO A 181 4.72 35.81 19.57
C PRO A 181 6.25 35.89 19.50
N GLN A 182 6.92 34.74 19.54
CA GLN A 182 8.38 34.60 19.47
C GLN A 182 8.89 34.48 18.03
N ASP A 183 7.99 34.14 17.11
CA ASP A 183 8.28 33.91 15.71
C ASP A 183 7.86 35.13 14.88
N ASN A 184 8.50 35.32 13.72
CA ASN A 184 8.24 36.43 12.80
C ASN A 184 7.42 35.98 11.59
N GLY A 185 6.44 35.11 11.82
CA GLY A 185 5.55 34.59 10.78
C GLY A 185 4.66 35.68 10.19
N ILE A 186 4.12 35.41 8.99
CA ILE A 186 3.33 36.39 8.24
C ILE A 186 1.91 36.57 8.81
N MET A 187 1.34 35.52 9.39
CA MET A 187 -0.07 35.51 9.80
C MET A 187 -0.18 35.52 11.32
N HIS A 188 -0.92 36.50 11.85
CA HIS A 188 -1.27 36.59 13.26
C HIS A 188 -2.76 36.32 13.48
N CYS A 189 -3.16 36.07 14.72
CA CYS A 189 -4.57 35.88 15.04
C CYS A 189 -5.41 37.17 14.85
N ASP A 190 -4.76 38.32 14.79
CA ASP A 190 -5.40 39.60 14.44
C ASP A 190 -5.82 39.65 12.95
N ASP A 191 -5.21 38.83 12.09
CA ASP A 191 -5.51 38.75 10.66
C ASP A 191 -6.69 37.81 10.34
N VAL A 192 -7.33 37.23 11.37
CA VAL A 192 -8.48 36.35 11.19
C VAL A 192 -9.64 37.14 10.56
N PRO A 193 -10.17 36.71 9.40
CA PRO A 193 -11.22 37.45 8.71
C PRO A 193 -12.54 37.43 9.50
N MET A 194 -13.33 38.48 9.34
CA MET A 194 -14.67 38.54 9.93
C MET A 194 -15.54 37.38 9.44
N ARG A 195 -16.33 36.80 10.36
CA ARG A 195 -17.22 35.68 10.06
C ARG A 195 -18.23 36.08 8.97
N ARG A 196 -18.41 35.22 7.97
CA ARG A 196 -19.43 35.39 6.93
C ARG A 196 -20.46 34.28 7.01
N LEU A 197 -21.74 34.62 6.83
CA LEU A 197 -22.84 33.67 6.74
C LEU A 197 -23.62 33.99 5.46
N ALA A 198 -23.78 33.01 4.56
CA ALA A 198 -24.47 33.20 3.27
C ALA A 198 -23.99 34.43 2.45
N GLY A 199 -22.70 34.79 2.55
CA GLY A 199 -22.10 35.93 1.86
C GLY A 199 -22.18 37.28 2.58
N HIS A 200 -22.94 37.39 3.68
CA HIS A 200 -23.02 38.59 4.51
C HIS A 200 -22.01 38.55 5.68
N GLN A 201 -21.44 39.70 6.04
CA GLN A 201 -20.51 39.83 7.17
C GLN A 201 -21.29 39.96 8.47
N CYS A 202 -20.93 39.15 9.47
CA CYS A 202 -21.49 39.27 10.81
C CYS A 202 -20.82 40.46 11.53
N LEU A 203 -21.64 41.41 12.00
CA LEU A 203 -21.17 42.63 12.64
C LEU A 203 -21.43 42.66 14.15
N LEU A 204 -22.37 41.83 14.64
CA LEU A 204 -22.75 41.82 16.06
C LEU A 204 -21.65 41.23 16.94
N THR A 205 -21.54 41.76 18.15
CA THR A 205 -20.63 41.31 19.20
C THR A 205 -21.40 40.60 20.33
N ILE A 206 -20.68 39.98 21.27
CA ILE A 206 -21.29 39.39 22.47
C ILE A 206 -22.01 40.44 23.31
N GLU A 207 -21.56 41.70 23.32
CA GLU A 207 -22.21 42.78 24.07
C GLU A 207 -23.59 43.11 23.48
N ASP A 208 -23.70 43.10 22.16
CA ASP A 208 -24.97 43.33 21.44
C ASP A 208 -25.97 42.20 21.72
N LEU A 209 -25.50 40.96 21.81
CA LEU A 209 -26.32 39.81 22.22
C LEU A 209 -26.91 40.01 23.62
N VAL A 210 -26.09 40.45 24.59
CA VAL A 210 -26.53 40.67 25.97
C VAL A 210 -27.55 41.81 26.05
N GLN A 211 -27.36 42.89 25.29
CA GLN A 211 -28.32 43.98 25.21
C GLN A 211 -29.65 43.56 24.56
N GLN A 212 -29.60 42.75 23.49
CA GLN A 212 -30.79 42.31 22.78
C GLN A 212 -31.64 41.33 23.63
N GLN A 213 -30.98 40.48 24.43
CA GLN A 213 -31.65 39.58 25.37
C GLN A 213 -32.37 40.33 26.51
N SER A 214 -31.97 41.57 26.80
CA SER A 214 -32.63 42.43 27.79
C SER A 214 -33.83 43.21 27.25
N SER A 215 -33.99 43.33 25.92
CA SER A 215 -35.03 44.14 25.28
C SER A 215 -36.14 43.35 24.59
N LEU A 216 -35.91 42.07 24.26
CA LEU A 216 -36.96 41.15 23.78
C LEU A 216 -36.75 39.73 24.33
N ASN A 217 -37.85 39.04 24.63
CA ASN A 217 -37.91 37.58 24.85
C ASN A 217 -37.59 36.79 23.57
N VAL A 218 -36.50 37.11 22.86
CA VAL A 218 -36.07 36.38 21.67
C VAL A 218 -35.12 35.29 22.15
N THR A 219 -35.63 34.06 22.16
CA THR A 219 -34.80 32.87 22.21
C THR A 219 -33.97 32.82 20.93
N VAL A 220 -32.72 33.27 20.98
CA VAL A 220 -31.71 32.96 19.97
C VAL A 220 -31.33 31.49 20.13
N LEU A 221 -32.30 30.62 19.84
CA LEU A 221 -32.11 29.18 19.83
C LEU A 221 -32.79 28.63 18.58
N ASN A 222 -31.98 28.14 17.66
CA ASN A 222 -32.35 27.19 16.62
C ASN A 222 -33.57 27.55 15.77
N SER A 223 -33.38 28.38 14.76
CA SER A 223 -34.18 28.27 13.54
C SER A 223 -33.39 28.76 12.34
N SER A 224 -33.34 27.91 11.32
CA SER A 224 -32.77 28.05 9.98
C SER A 224 -33.42 29.16 9.12
N ALA A 225 -33.77 30.29 9.74
CA ALA A 225 -34.30 31.48 9.11
C ALA A 225 -33.67 32.69 9.81
N VAL A 226 -32.41 32.96 9.48
CA VAL A 226 -31.65 34.10 10.00
C VAL A 226 -31.93 35.27 9.06
N GLU A 227 -32.64 36.29 9.55
CA GLU A 227 -32.54 37.63 8.96
C GLU A 227 -31.04 38.00 8.89
N PRO A 228 -30.56 38.55 7.76
CA PRO A 228 -29.13 38.76 7.51
C PRO A 228 -28.41 39.62 8.57
N ASP A 229 -29.15 40.34 9.41
CA ASP A 229 -28.62 41.28 10.39
C ASP A 229 -28.44 40.69 11.81
N LEU A 230 -28.83 39.44 12.08
CA LEU A 230 -28.75 38.82 13.42
C LEU A 230 -27.63 37.77 13.58
N CYS A 231 -26.45 37.99 12.99
CA CYS A 231 -25.32 37.09 13.17
C CYS A 231 -24.12 37.73 13.89
N VAL A 232 -23.53 36.95 14.81
CA VAL A 232 -22.45 37.38 15.70
C VAL A 232 -21.10 36.98 15.13
N ASN A 233 -20.15 37.92 15.18
CA ASN A 233 -18.79 37.70 14.73
C ASN A 233 -17.95 36.97 15.78
N TRP A 234 -18.11 35.65 15.86
CA TRP A 234 -17.31 34.81 16.75
C TRP A 234 -15.80 34.84 16.44
N ASN A 235 -15.43 35.13 15.18
CA ASN A 235 -14.04 35.11 14.73
C ASN A 235 -13.16 36.14 15.48
N LYS A 236 -13.76 37.26 15.93
CA LYS A 236 -13.10 38.32 16.70
C LYS A 236 -12.47 37.83 18.01
N TYR A 237 -13.00 36.75 18.59
CA TYR A 237 -12.58 36.29 19.92
C TYR A 237 -11.41 35.32 19.89
N TYR A 238 -10.97 34.84 18.72
CA TYR A 238 -9.81 33.94 18.59
C TYR A 238 -8.52 34.75 18.47
N THR A 239 -7.99 35.24 19.59
CA THR A 239 -6.83 36.15 19.62
C THR A 239 -5.53 35.46 20.03
N ASN A 240 -5.58 34.32 20.71
CA ASN A 240 -4.41 33.68 21.31
C ASN A 240 -3.86 32.56 20.43
N CYS A 241 -2.67 32.76 19.84
CA CYS A 241 -2.01 31.71 19.05
C CYS A 241 -1.34 30.68 19.96
N ARG A 242 -1.78 29.41 19.90
CA ARG A 242 -1.20 28.29 20.67
C ARG A 242 -1.01 27.05 19.82
N THR A 243 -0.02 26.24 20.18
CA THR A 243 0.24 24.95 19.53
C THR A 243 -0.81 23.92 19.93
N GLY A 244 -1.60 23.44 18.98
CA GLY A 244 -2.62 22.41 19.22
C GLY A 244 -2.05 21.00 19.40
N GLU A 245 -2.88 20.10 19.93
CA GLU A 245 -2.50 18.71 20.20
C GLU A 245 -2.43 17.83 18.94
N LYS A 246 -3.31 18.10 17.96
CA LYS A 246 -3.41 17.34 16.71
C LYS A 246 -2.80 18.13 15.55
N ASN A 247 -2.04 17.45 14.69
CA ASN A 247 -1.62 18.01 13.41
C ASN A 247 -2.68 17.64 12.35
N PRO A 248 -3.48 18.58 11.84
CA PRO A 248 -4.48 18.27 10.81
C PRO A 248 -3.85 18.12 9.42
N PHE A 249 -2.55 18.41 9.26
CA PHE A 249 -1.88 18.37 7.97
C PHE A 249 -1.56 16.94 7.51
N LYS A 250 -1.91 16.59 6.26
CA LYS A 250 -1.65 15.29 5.61
C LYS A 250 -0.81 15.40 4.31
N GLY A 251 0.04 16.41 4.15
CA GLY A 251 0.79 16.63 2.89
C GLY A 251 2.25 16.12 2.88
N THR A 252 2.80 15.95 1.67
CA THR A 252 4.19 15.52 1.37
C THR A 252 4.87 16.54 0.45
N VAL A 253 6.16 16.89 0.65
CA VAL A 253 6.83 18.01 -0.05
C VAL A 253 7.53 17.59 -1.37
N ILE A 254 8.07 16.37 -1.44
CA ILE A 254 9.10 16.00 -2.42
C ILE A 254 8.54 15.68 -3.81
N THR A 255 7.26 15.31 -3.92
CA THR A 255 6.60 14.97 -5.20
C THR A 255 6.36 16.19 -6.10
N LEU A 256 6.76 17.40 -5.66
CA LEU A 256 6.40 18.69 -6.28
C LEU A 256 4.88 18.93 -6.34
N GLU A 257 4.11 18.17 -5.57
CA GLU A 257 2.68 18.35 -5.38
C GLU A 257 2.44 18.89 -3.97
N GLY A 258 1.63 19.94 -3.81
CA GLY A 258 1.30 20.52 -2.49
C GLY A 258 2.46 21.21 -1.73
N TRP A 259 3.68 21.26 -2.28
CA TRP A 259 4.83 21.88 -1.60
C TRP A 259 4.68 23.38 -1.36
N VAL A 260 3.99 24.09 -2.27
CA VAL A 260 3.74 25.52 -2.19
C VAL A 260 2.88 25.84 -0.96
N GLU A 261 1.90 25.00 -0.67
CA GLU A 261 1.02 25.15 0.49
C GLU A 261 1.81 24.97 1.79
N ILE A 262 2.65 23.93 1.85
CA ILE A 262 3.53 23.68 3.01
C ILE A 262 4.48 24.86 3.24
N MET A 263 5.07 25.38 2.17
CA MET A 263 5.92 26.57 2.24
C MET A 263 5.14 27.76 2.81
N TYR A 264 3.94 28.04 2.31
CA TYR A 264 3.13 29.14 2.82
C TYR A 264 2.71 28.94 4.28
N PHE A 265 2.37 27.72 4.72
CA PHE A 265 2.06 27.48 6.12
C PHE A 265 3.27 27.72 7.03
N VAL A 266 4.47 27.32 6.61
CA VAL A 266 5.70 27.59 7.37
C VAL A 266 6.04 29.09 7.35
N MET A 267 5.82 29.78 6.23
CA MET A 267 6.00 31.23 6.15
C MET A 267 5.03 31.99 7.07
N ASN A 268 3.79 31.53 7.13
CA ASN A 268 2.76 32.09 8.02
C ASN A 268 3.11 31.89 9.50
N ALA A 269 3.71 30.75 9.85
CA ALA A 269 3.97 30.39 11.25
C ALA A 269 5.34 30.85 11.79
N HIS A 270 6.40 30.87 10.97
CA HIS A 270 7.78 31.03 11.43
C HIS A 270 8.43 32.31 10.92
N SER A 271 8.57 32.43 9.59
CA SER A 271 9.21 33.59 8.97
C SER A 271 9.02 33.63 7.46
N PHE A 272 8.96 34.85 6.91
CA PHE A 272 8.93 35.08 5.46
C PHE A 272 10.09 34.38 4.73
N PHE A 273 11.32 34.41 5.28
CA PHE A 273 12.51 33.82 4.64
C PHE A 273 12.52 32.30 4.56
N SER A 274 11.54 31.61 5.15
CA SER A 274 11.43 30.15 5.09
C SER A 274 11.35 29.60 3.66
N PHE A 275 10.92 30.41 2.67
CA PHE A 275 10.92 30.02 1.26
C PHE A 275 12.31 29.59 0.75
N VAL A 276 13.40 30.15 1.29
CA VAL A 276 14.77 29.86 0.85
C VAL A 276 15.08 28.38 1.01
N TYR A 277 14.66 27.78 2.12
CA TYR A 277 14.83 26.35 2.35
C TYR A 277 14.11 25.51 1.30
N PHE A 278 12.85 25.84 0.97
CA PHE A 278 12.07 25.09 -0.01
C PHE A 278 12.64 25.22 -1.41
N ILE A 279 13.11 26.41 -1.80
CA ILE A 279 13.77 26.62 -3.09
C ILE A 279 15.07 25.82 -3.18
N LEU A 280 15.91 25.83 -2.13
CA LEU A 280 17.12 25.02 -2.08
C LEU A 280 16.81 23.51 -2.12
N LEU A 281 15.79 23.05 -1.38
CA LEU A 281 15.34 21.67 -1.39
C LEU A 281 14.81 21.25 -2.77
N ILE A 282 14.16 22.13 -3.53
CA ILE A 282 13.69 21.81 -4.88
C ILE A 282 14.87 21.76 -5.85
N ILE A 283 15.76 22.76 -5.82
CA ILE A 283 16.93 22.77 -6.73
C ILE A 283 17.86 21.59 -6.45
N VAL A 284 18.16 21.30 -5.19
CA VAL A 284 19.06 20.21 -4.80
C VAL A 284 18.34 18.86 -4.75
N GLY A 285 17.09 18.82 -4.33
CA GLY A 285 16.29 17.61 -4.27
C GLY A 285 15.77 17.25 -5.65
N SER A 286 14.78 17.96 -6.18
CA SER A 286 14.10 17.49 -7.41
C SER A 286 14.98 17.57 -8.65
N TYR A 287 15.66 18.70 -8.89
CA TYR A 287 16.44 18.86 -10.13
C TYR A 287 17.68 17.95 -10.14
N PHE A 288 18.49 17.93 -9.08
CA PHE A 288 19.66 17.07 -9.05
C PHE A 288 19.29 15.58 -8.92
N MET A 289 18.27 15.20 -8.16
CA MET A 289 17.86 13.79 -8.06
C MET A 289 17.28 13.23 -9.35
N ILE A 290 16.36 13.95 -9.99
CA ILE A 290 15.71 13.47 -11.21
C ILE A 290 16.76 13.37 -12.31
N ASN A 291 17.63 14.38 -12.47
CA ASN A 291 18.67 14.36 -13.49
C ASN A 291 19.71 13.27 -13.23
N LEU A 292 20.14 13.07 -11.98
CA LEU A 292 21.10 12.00 -11.65
C LEU A 292 20.47 10.61 -11.83
N CYS A 293 19.19 10.45 -11.48
CA CYS A 293 18.43 9.22 -11.74
C CYS A 293 18.33 8.95 -13.24
N LEU A 294 17.97 9.94 -14.06
CA LEU A 294 17.90 9.82 -15.51
C LEU A 294 19.25 9.46 -16.13
N VAL A 295 20.34 10.09 -15.71
CA VAL A 295 21.69 9.77 -16.20
C VAL A 295 22.09 8.35 -15.81
N VAL A 296 21.82 7.93 -14.58
CA VAL A 296 22.14 6.56 -14.14
C VAL A 296 21.29 5.53 -14.87
N ILE A 297 19.99 5.77 -15.06
CA ILE A 297 19.13 4.88 -15.85
C ILE A 297 19.63 4.82 -17.30
N ALA A 298 19.94 5.96 -17.92
CA ALA A 298 20.40 6.01 -19.31
C ALA A 298 21.74 5.29 -19.50
N THR A 299 22.70 5.47 -18.58
CA THR A 299 24.00 4.78 -18.62
C THR A 299 23.84 3.28 -18.39
N GLN A 300 23.04 2.88 -17.40
CA GLN A 300 22.80 1.46 -17.09
C GLN A 300 22.00 0.75 -18.19
N PHE A 301 21.01 1.42 -18.79
CA PHE A 301 20.29 0.90 -19.94
C PHE A 301 21.21 0.76 -21.16
N SER A 302 22.07 1.76 -21.42
CA SER A 302 23.07 1.70 -22.49
C SER A 302 24.06 0.55 -22.29
N GLU A 303 24.57 0.37 -21.06
CA GLU A 303 25.45 -0.74 -20.71
C GLU A 303 24.77 -2.09 -20.85
N THR A 304 23.55 -2.23 -20.35
CA THR A 304 22.77 -3.48 -20.44
C THR A 304 22.50 -3.85 -21.89
N LYS A 305 22.04 -2.88 -22.70
CA LYS A 305 21.85 -3.05 -24.14
C LYS A 305 23.14 -3.47 -24.84
N LYS A 306 24.29 -2.91 -24.42
CA LYS A 306 25.60 -3.28 -24.96
C LYS A 306 26.03 -4.70 -24.56
N ARG A 307 25.70 -5.15 -23.34
CA ARG A 307 25.95 -6.54 -22.89
C ARG A 307 25.09 -7.53 -23.68
N GLU A 308 23.79 -7.27 -23.78
CA GLU A 308 22.83 -8.08 -24.56
C GLU A 308 23.23 -8.17 -26.04
N TYR A 309 23.58 -7.04 -26.66
CA TYR A 309 24.00 -7.03 -28.07
C TYR A 309 25.27 -7.86 -28.32
N LYS A 310 26.23 -7.86 -27.37
CA LYS A 310 27.42 -8.72 -27.44
C LYS A 310 27.07 -10.20 -27.34
N LEU A 311 26.17 -10.58 -26.42
CA LEU A 311 25.72 -11.97 -26.27
C LEU A 311 25.03 -12.48 -27.54
N ILE A 312 24.14 -11.68 -28.13
CA ILE A 312 23.46 -12.02 -29.40
C ILE A 312 24.48 -12.18 -30.55
N GLN A 313 25.51 -11.34 -30.61
CA GLN A 313 26.56 -11.49 -31.62
C GLN A 313 27.40 -12.76 -31.40
N MET A 314 27.74 -13.10 -30.16
CA MET A 314 28.44 -14.34 -29.84
C MET A 314 27.61 -15.56 -30.25
N GLN A 315 26.31 -15.59 -29.95
CA GLN A 315 25.41 -16.66 -30.39
C GLN A 315 25.34 -16.79 -31.92
N ARG A 316 25.28 -15.66 -32.64
CA ARG A 316 25.30 -15.67 -34.11
C ARG A 316 26.63 -16.18 -34.67
N ALA A 317 27.76 -15.76 -34.08
CA ALA A 317 29.08 -16.23 -34.50
C ALA A 317 29.27 -17.73 -34.26
N GLU A 318 28.75 -18.23 -33.13
CA GLU A 318 28.77 -19.65 -32.78
C GLU A 318 27.89 -20.46 -33.75
N GLN A 319 26.70 -19.98 -34.09
CA GLN A 319 25.84 -20.59 -35.11
C GLN A 319 26.53 -20.65 -36.48
N VAL A 320 27.19 -19.58 -36.92
CA VAL A 320 27.92 -19.54 -38.20
C VAL A 320 29.12 -20.49 -38.21
N SER A 321 29.80 -20.66 -37.07
CA SER A 321 30.89 -21.64 -36.93
C SER A 321 30.41 -23.10 -36.86
N SER A 322 29.17 -23.33 -36.41
CA SER A 322 28.53 -24.65 -36.34
C SER A 322 27.89 -25.10 -37.67
N SER A 323 27.73 -24.20 -38.64
CA SER A 323 27.18 -24.51 -39.96
C SER A 323 28.26 -24.83 -41.00
N MET A 324 28.78 -26.06 -40.96
CA MET A 324 29.04 -26.83 -42.19
C MET A 324 27.69 -27.41 -42.64
N PRO A 325 27.24 -27.27 -43.91
CA PRO A 325 25.87 -27.61 -44.29
C PRO A 325 25.72 -29.12 -44.37
N GLY A 326 24.92 -29.69 -43.46
CA GLY A 326 24.67 -31.12 -43.41
C GLY A 326 23.51 -31.48 -42.47
N SER A 327 22.35 -31.73 -43.07
CA SER A 327 21.10 -32.24 -42.51
C SER A 327 20.19 -31.23 -41.80
N LEU A 328 19.15 -30.83 -42.54
CA LEU A 328 17.82 -30.63 -41.98
C LEU A 328 17.45 -31.89 -41.19
N THR A 329 17.38 -31.80 -39.87
CA THR A 329 16.57 -32.70 -39.06
C THR A 329 15.45 -31.87 -38.46
N GLU A 330 14.23 -32.30 -38.78
CA GLU A 330 12.96 -31.70 -38.40
C GLU A 330 12.78 -31.59 -36.86
N PRO A 331 11.87 -30.72 -36.38
CA PRO A 331 11.56 -30.52 -34.97
C PRO A 331 10.73 -31.68 -34.36
N GLY A 332 11.27 -32.91 -34.39
CA GLY A 332 10.68 -34.10 -33.78
C GLY A 332 11.22 -34.44 -32.37
N SER A 333 12.41 -33.94 -32.01
CA SER A 333 13.16 -34.42 -30.83
C SER A 333 12.53 -34.06 -29.48
N ILE A 334 11.87 -32.90 -29.35
CA ILE A 334 11.29 -32.46 -28.08
C ILE A 334 10.05 -33.26 -27.67
N PHE A 335 9.22 -33.67 -28.64
CA PHE A 335 8.03 -34.46 -28.36
C PHE A 335 8.38 -35.93 -28.10
N GLU A 336 9.41 -36.46 -28.75
CA GLU A 336 9.96 -37.79 -28.46
C GLU A 336 10.54 -37.86 -27.04
N GLU A 337 11.35 -36.89 -26.63
CA GLU A 337 11.87 -36.84 -25.25
C GLU A 337 10.75 -36.68 -24.21
N LEU A 338 9.71 -35.89 -24.52
CA LEU A 338 8.55 -35.72 -23.65
C LEU A 338 7.76 -37.03 -23.51
N PHE A 339 7.54 -37.76 -24.60
CA PHE A 339 6.88 -39.07 -24.56
C PHE A 339 7.70 -40.09 -23.77
N HIS A 340 9.02 -40.07 -23.92
CA HIS A 340 9.90 -40.98 -23.18
C HIS A 340 9.93 -40.67 -21.69
N ALA A 341 9.93 -39.38 -21.31
CA ALA A 341 9.82 -38.94 -19.92
C ALA A 341 8.45 -39.31 -19.31
N ILE A 342 7.35 -39.09 -20.03
CA ILE A 342 5.99 -39.46 -19.60
C ILE A 342 5.87 -40.99 -19.45
N SER A 343 6.40 -41.75 -20.40
CA SER A 343 6.44 -43.22 -20.34
C SER A 343 7.22 -43.71 -19.11
N HIS A 344 8.37 -43.09 -18.83
CA HIS A 344 9.20 -43.42 -17.67
C HIS A 344 8.50 -43.08 -16.33
N ILE A 345 7.82 -41.94 -16.26
CA ILE A 345 7.03 -41.54 -15.08
C ILE A 345 5.83 -42.49 -14.88
N LEU A 346 5.12 -42.86 -15.94
CA LEU A 346 4.00 -43.81 -15.87
C LEU A 346 4.46 -45.22 -15.47
N SER A 347 5.65 -45.64 -15.92
CA SER A 347 6.26 -46.92 -15.54
C SER A 347 6.64 -46.94 -14.04
N MET A 348 7.26 -45.86 -13.55
CA MET A 348 7.54 -45.66 -12.12
C MET A 348 6.26 -45.67 -11.28
N ALA A 349 5.21 -44.98 -11.73
CA ALA A 349 3.92 -44.92 -11.03
C ALA A 349 3.22 -46.29 -10.99
N LYS A 350 3.27 -47.07 -12.08
CA LYS A 350 2.75 -48.44 -12.12
C LYS A 350 3.48 -49.35 -11.13
N CYS A 351 4.81 -49.32 -11.11
CA CYS A 351 5.59 -50.13 -10.17
C CYS A 351 5.25 -49.79 -8.71
N HIS A 352 5.14 -48.51 -8.35
CA HIS A 352 4.75 -48.11 -7.01
C HIS A 352 3.31 -48.49 -6.67
N MET A 353 2.35 -48.34 -7.58
CA MET A 353 0.96 -48.78 -7.38
C MET A 353 0.86 -50.30 -7.14
N VAL A 354 1.62 -51.10 -7.87
CA VAL A 354 1.65 -52.57 -7.71
C VAL A 354 2.22 -52.96 -6.34
N VAL A 355 3.30 -52.30 -5.89
CA VAL A 355 3.87 -52.52 -4.56
C VAL A 355 2.89 -52.14 -3.46
N LEU A 356 2.19 -51.01 -3.60
CA LEU A 356 1.19 -50.54 -2.65
C LEU A 356 -0.03 -51.47 -2.60
N PHE A 357 -0.50 -51.95 -3.75
CA PHE A 357 -1.58 -52.94 -3.85
C PHE A 357 -1.20 -54.28 -3.22
N HIS A 358 0.03 -54.76 -3.43
CA HIS A 358 0.53 -55.97 -2.77
C HIS A 358 0.67 -55.80 -1.25
N SER A 359 1.10 -54.63 -0.79
CA SER A 359 1.15 -54.29 0.64
C SER A 359 -0.25 -54.29 1.27
N LEU A 360 -1.22 -53.65 0.61
CA LEU A 360 -2.63 -53.63 1.02
C LEU A 360 -3.25 -55.04 1.01
N SER A 361 -3.04 -55.83 -0.04
CA SER A 361 -3.55 -57.20 -0.13
C SER A 361 -2.99 -58.11 0.97
N ARG A 362 -1.71 -57.93 1.35
CA ARG A 362 -1.12 -58.65 2.50
C ARG A 362 -1.73 -58.21 3.82
N ASN A 363 -1.98 -56.91 4.01
CA ASN A 363 -2.59 -56.40 5.23
C ASN A 363 -4.06 -56.85 5.37
N ILE A 364 -4.80 -56.91 4.26
CA ILE A 364 -6.18 -57.42 4.23
C ILE A 364 -6.22 -58.93 4.56
N ARG A 365 -5.30 -59.73 4.01
CA ARG A 365 -5.18 -61.16 4.36
C ARG A 365 -4.85 -61.38 5.84
N LYS A 366 -3.92 -60.58 6.39
CA LYS A 366 -3.58 -60.62 7.82
C LYS A 366 -4.73 -60.17 8.73
N ALA A 367 -5.60 -59.28 8.27
CA ALA A 367 -6.81 -58.89 8.99
C ALA A 367 -7.84 -60.03 8.99
N SER A 368 -8.04 -60.71 7.86
CA SER A 368 -8.95 -61.85 7.72
C SER A 368 -8.59 -63.03 8.64
N ASP A 369 -7.30 -63.41 8.68
CA ASP A 369 -6.77 -64.45 9.59
C ASP A 369 -6.92 -64.09 11.08
N ARG A 370 -6.94 -62.80 11.40
CA ARG A 370 -7.07 -62.31 12.78
C ARG A 370 -8.53 -62.36 13.24
N THR A 371 -9.49 -62.06 12.35
CA THR A 371 -10.93 -62.22 12.60
C THR A 371 -11.33 -63.67 12.81
N GLU A 372 -10.77 -64.62 12.04
CA GLU A 372 -11.09 -66.05 12.14
C GLU A 372 -10.57 -66.68 13.45
N LYS A 373 -9.44 -66.19 13.98
CA LYS A 373 -8.91 -66.59 15.29
C LYS A 373 -9.71 -66.03 16.48
N THR A 374 -10.31 -64.85 16.34
CA THR A 374 -11.19 -64.29 17.40
C THR A 374 -12.55 -64.96 17.47
N SER A 375 -13.09 -65.47 16.36
CA SER A 375 -14.36 -66.24 16.37
C SER A 375 -14.23 -67.61 17.04
N PHE A 376 -13.04 -68.21 17.04
CA PHE A 376 -12.77 -69.49 17.70
C PHE A 376 -12.55 -69.41 19.22
N GLN A 377 -12.47 -68.21 19.80
CA GLN A 377 -12.33 -68.01 21.26
C GLN A 377 -13.64 -67.61 21.96
N LEU A 378 -14.75 -67.50 21.22
CA LEU A 378 -16.07 -67.09 21.73
C LEU A 378 -17.13 -68.22 21.70
N GLN A 379 -16.69 -69.45 21.46
CA GLN A 379 -17.50 -70.68 21.51
C GLN A 379 -16.81 -71.67 22.44
#